data_AF-A0AA35XBD1-F1
#
_entry.id   AF-A0AA35XBD1-F1
#
_cell.length_a   1.000
_cell.length_b   1.000
_cell.length_c   1.000
_cell.angle_alpha   90.00
_cell.angle_beta   90.00
_cell.angle_gamma   90.00
#
_symmetry.space_group_name_H-M   'P 1'
#
loop_
_entity.id
_entity.type
_entity.pdbx_description
1 polymer ?
#
loop_
_entity_poly.entity_id
_entity_poly.type
_entity_poly.pdbx_seq_one_letter_code
_entity_poly.pdbx_strand_id
1 'polypeptide(L)'
;METGLFSTVMSVSGERLSSALEKKEKNFDLRFEDTFHLKEKGFNESEIDCARAAFSNLIGGISYFFGQSKVISRDLDEPVDYWPAELYTGVPSRSFFPRGFLWDEGFHQLLVAHWDTSITKATSSSHFPIPSPPLTLYSVVFHNGHWFPLQL
;
A
#
# COMPACT_ATOMS: atom_id res chain seq x y z
N MET A 1 -7.58 -24.19 24.29
CA MET A 1 -6.43 -23.54 23.63
C MET A 1 -6.65 -22.03 23.56
N GLU A 2 -6.92 -21.35 24.69
CA GLU A 2 -7.16 -19.88 24.73
C GLU A 2 -6.13 -19.13 25.59
N THR A 3 -5.23 -19.85 26.26
CA THR A 3 -4.34 -19.29 27.30
C THR A 3 -3.14 -18.51 26.77
N GLY A 4 -2.79 -18.64 25.48
CA GLY A 4 -1.62 -17.97 24.87
C GLY A 4 -1.90 -16.56 24.32
N LEU A 5 -3.13 -16.29 23.89
CA LEU A 5 -3.51 -14.98 23.35
C LEU A 5 -3.61 -13.95 24.47
N PHE A 6 -4.23 -14.34 25.58
CA PHE A 6 -4.44 -13.46 26.73
C PHE A 6 -3.13 -13.05 27.43
N SER A 7 -2.15 -13.98 27.54
CA SER A 7 -0.84 -13.68 28.13
C SER A 7 -0.01 -12.72 27.27
N THR A 8 -0.15 -12.78 25.95
CA THR A 8 0.53 -11.89 25.00
C THR A 8 -0.08 -10.48 25.03
N VAL A 9 -1.41 -10.37 25.11
CA VAL A 9 -2.10 -9.06 25.20
C VAL A 9 -1.76 -8.36 26.52
N MET A 10 -1.71 -9.10 27.64
CA MET A 10 -1.26 -8.52 28.91
C MET A 10 0.21 -8.11 28.90
N SER A 11 1.06 -8.82 28.16
CA SER A 11 2.50 -8.51 28.01
C SER A 11 2.76 -7.13 27.35
N VAL A 12 1.86 -6.68 26.47
CA VAL A 12 1.98 -5.41 25.72
C VAL A 12 0.83 -4.47 26.06
N SER A 13 0.70 -4.12 27.34
CA SER A 13 -0.32 -3.20 27.84
C SER A 13 0.28 -2.19 28.83
N GLY A 14 -0.42 -1.08 29.07
CA GLY A 14 0.02 -0.03 30.02
C GLY A 14 1.37 0.58 29.65
N GLU A 15 2.22 0.81 30.65
CA GLU A 15 3.54 1.45 30.48
C GLU A 15 4.45 0.75 29.48
N ARG A 16 4.35 -0.58 29.37
CA ARG A 16 5.16 -1.35 28.42
C ARG A 16 4.79 -1.02 26.97
N LEU A 17 3.49 -0.87 26.70
CA LEU A 17 3.02 -0.46 25.38
C LEU A 17 3.47 0.98 25.08
N SER A 18 3.31 1.91 26.02
CA SER A 18 3.75 3.31 25.85
C SER A 18 5.25 3.38 25.55
N SER A 19 6.08 2.67 26.34
CA SER A 19 7.53 2.62 26.14
C SER A 19 7.91 2.00 24.79
N ALA A 20 7.19 0.96 24.35
CA ALA A 20 7.41 0.33 23.06
C ALA A 20 7.02 1.27 21.90
N LEU A 21 5.93 2.02 22.03
CA LEU A 21 5.49 3.02 21.05
C LEU A 21 6.52 4.14 20.91
N GLU A 22 6.96 4.76 22.01
CA GLU A 22 7.99 5.80 22.00
C GLU A 22 9.30 5.30 21.36
N LYS A 23 9.68 4.05 21.65
CA LYS A 23 10.87 3.44 21.02
C LYS A 23 10.68 3.26 19.52
N LYS A 24 9.50 2.84 19.06
CA LYS A 24 9.20 2.63 17.64
C LYS A 24 9.10 3.95 16.88
N GLU A 25 8.50 4.97 17.48
CA GLU A 25 8.43 6.33 16.94
C GLU A 25 9.83 6.92 16.75
N LYS A 26 10.67 6.90 17.78
CA LYS A 26 12.07 7.35 17.68
C LYS A 26 12.85 6.60 16.60
N ASN A 27 12.68 5.29 16.51
CA ASN A 27 13.35 4.48 15.48
C ASN A 27 12.84 4.84 14.06
N PHE A 28 11.56 5.14 13.91
CA PHE A 28 10.99 5.59 12.65
C PHE A 28 11.59 6.94 12.24
N ASP A 29 11.65 7.92 13.16
CA ASP A 29 12.21 9.24 12.88
C ASP A 29 13.68 9.17 12.48
N LEU A 30 14.48 8.35 13.19
CA LEU A 30 15.89 8.13 12.87
C LEU A 30 16.05 7.51 11.48
N ARG A 31 15.27 6.47 11.16
CA ARG A 31 15.31 5.83 9.83
C ARG A 31 14.82 6.77 8.74
N PHE A 32 13.82 7.61 9.02
CA PHE A 32 13.28 8.59 8.06
C PHE A 32 14.35 9.59 7.65
N GLU A 33 15.08 10.14 8.63
CA GLU A 33 16.20 11.01 8.33
C GLU A 33 17.33 10.27 7.60
N ASP A 34 17.73 9.08 8.05
CA ASP A 34 18.76 8.24 7.40
C ASP A 34 18.39 7.81 5.97
N THR A 35 17.10 7.78 5.63
CA THR A 35 16.64 7.45 4.27
C THR A 35 16.63 8.68 3.37
N PHE A 36 16.01 9.77 3.84
CA PHE A 36 15.68 10.91 2.99
C PHE A 36 16.62 12.11 3.13
N HIS A 37 17.41 12.16 4.20
CA HIS A 37 18.46 13.16 4.49
C HIS A 37 17.94 14.60 4.36
N LEU A 38 16.74 14.88 4.88
CA LEU A 38 16.08 16.18 4.66
C LEU A 38 16.72 17.29 5.52
N LYS A 39 17.18 16.99 6.73
CA LYS A 39 17.90 17.98 7.55
C LYS A 39 19.21 18.38 6.90
N GLU A 40 19.95 17.39 6.38
CA GLU A 40 21.22 17.63 5.68
C GLU A 40 21.03 18.44 4.39
N LYS A 41 19.89 18.26 3.72
CA LYS A 41 19.50 19.05 2.54
C LYS A 41 19.04 20.48 2.88
N GLY A 42 18.97 20.84 4.16
CA GLY A 42 18.64 22.19 4.61
C GLY A 42 17.14 22.50 4.68
N PHE A 43 16.27 21.48 4.67
CA PHE A 43 14.83 21.68 4.90
C PHE A 43 14.56 22.06 6.37
N ASN A 44 13.54 22.89 6.60
CA ASN A 44 13.15 23.29 7.94
C ASN A 44 12.25 22.24 8.63
N GLU A 45 12.05 22.38 9.94
CA GLU A 45 11.27 21.40 10.72
C GLU A 45 9.83 21.21 10.22
N SER A 46 9.14 22.30 9.82
CA SER A 46 7.77 22.21 9.30
C SER A 46 7.69 21.45 7.97
N GLU A 47 8.68 21.62 7.09
CA GLU A 47 8.77 20.90 5.82
C GLU A 47 9.04 19.41 6.05
N ILE A 48 9.96 19.11 6.98
CA ILE A 48 10.29 17.73 7.37
C ILE A 48 9.07 17.04 7.99
N ASP A 49 8.34 17.73 8.86
CA ASP A 49 7.12 17.19 9.48
C ASP A 49 6.03 16.92 8.44
N CYS A 50 5.86 17.82 7.46
CA CYS A 50 4.96 17.60 6.34
C CYS A 50 5.37 16.37 5.52
N ALA A 51 6.66 16.25 5.18
CA ALA A 51 7.18 15.10 4.44
C ALA A 51 7.01 13.78 5.22
N ARG A 52 7.24 13.80 6.54
CA ARG A 52 7.06 12.65 7.43
C ARG A 52 5.60 12.22 7.47
N ALA A 53 4.66 13.16 7.59
CA ALA A 53 3.23 12.88 7.54
C ALA A 53 2.80 12.33 6.16
N ALA A 54 3.26 12.93 5.06
CA ALA A 54 2.95 12.46 3.71
C ALA A 54 3.44 11.02 3.49
N PHE A 55 4.68 10.73 3.88
CA PHE A 55 5.26 9.39 3.75
C PHE A 55 4.59 8.36 4.67
N SER A 56 4.25 8.76 5.90
CA SER A 56 3.52 7.91 6.84
C SER A 56 2.13 7.54 6.31
N ASN A 57 1.44 8.49 5.67
CA ASN A 57 0.17 8.25 5.01
C ASN A 57 0.30 7.30 3.82
N LEU A 58 1.35 7.45 3.01
CA LEU A 58 1.66 6.56 1.88
C LEU A 58 1.85 5.12 2.35
N ILE A 59 2.79 4.87 3.27
CA ILE A 59 3.08 3.52 3.79
C ILE A 59 1.86 2.95 4.51
N GLY A 60 1.18 3.76 5.31
CA GLY A 60 -0.03 3.31 5.98
C GLY A 60 -1.14 2.91 5.00
N GLY A 61 -1.18 3.51 3.80
CA GLY A 61 -2.17 3.23 2.76
C GLY A 61 -1.97 1.88 2.09
N ILE A 62 -0.83 1.23 2.28
CA ILE A 62 -0.57 -0.10 1.72
C ILE A 62 -1.56 -1.09 2.31
N SER A 63 -2.28 -1.78 1.42
CA SER A 63 -3.43 -2.62 1.76
C SER A 63 -3.35 -3.96 1.03
N TYR A 64 -4.00 -4.97 1.59
CA TYR A 64 -4.17 -6.29 0.99
C TYR A 64 -5.63 -6.47 0.58
N PHE A 65 -5.85 -6.87 -0.67
CA PHE A 65 -7.16 -7.13 -1.27
C PHE A 65 -7.20 -8.56 -1.79
N PHE A 66 -8.39 -9.17 -1.79
CA PHE A 66 -8.65 -10.46 -2.41
C PHE A 66 -10.05 -10.47 -3.03
N GLY A 67 -10.16 -10.93 -4.27
CA GLY A 67 -11.46 -11.03 -4.94
C GLY A 67 -11.35 -11.24 -6.45
N GLN A 68 -12.49 -11.14 -7.13
CA GLN A 68 -12.57 -11.24 -8.59
C GLN A 68 -12.76 -9.85 -9.19
N SER A 69 -11.99 -9.55 -10.23
CA SER A 69 -12.17 -8.33 -11.02
C SER A 69 -13.15 -8.59 -12.16
N LYS A 70 -13.90 -7.57 -12.58
CA LYS A 70 -14.65 -7.62 -13.83
C LYS A 70 -13.73 -7.23 -14.99
N VAL A 71 -13.73 -7.99 -16.06
CA VAL A 71 -12.92 -7.73 -17.27
C VAL A 71 -13.78 -7.76 -18.52
N ILE A 72 -13.46 -6.89 -19.46
CA ILE A 72 -14.07 -6.85 -20.79
C ILE A 72 -12.96 -6.78 -21.83
N SER A 73 -13.13 -7.48 -22.95
CA SER A 73 -12.19 -7.49 -24.07
C SER A 73 -12.92 -7.04 -25.34
N ARG A 74 -12.17 -6.88 -26.44
CA ARG A 74 -12.76 -6.59 -27.76
C ARG A 74 -13.68 -7.71 -28.25
N ASP A 75 -13.54 -8.91 -27.70
CA ASP A 75 -14.25 -10.13 -28.11
C ASP A 75 -15.40 -10.49 -27.15
N LEU A 76 -15.67 -9.65 -26.14
CA LEU A 76 -16.71 -9.86 -25.13
C LEU A 76 -17.71 -8.69 -25.17
N ASP A 77 -18.99 -9.02 -25.40
CA ASP A 77 -20.07 -8.03 -25.39
C ASP A 77 -20.43 -7.55 -23.97
N GLU A 78 -20.14 -8.36 -22.94
CA GLU A 78 -20.47 -8.08 -21.55
C GLU A 78 -19.26 -8.33 -20.63
N PRO A 79 -19.10 -7.57 -19.52
CA PRO A 79 -18.04 -7.82 -18.55
C PRO A 79 -18.19 -9.18 -17.86
N VAL A 80 -17.10 -9.94 -17.79
CA VAL A 80 -17.05 -11.26 -17.13
C VAL A 80 -16.21 -11.20 -15.86
N ASP A 81 -16.45 -12.12 -14.93
CA ASP A 81 -15.56 -12.28 -13.78
C ASP A 81 -14.22 -12.87 -14.22
N TYR A 82 -13.16 -12.21 -13.83
CA TYR A 82 -11.80 -12.72 -13.92
C TYR A 82 -11.52 -13.69 -12.79
N TRP A 83 -10.40 -14.42 -12.89
CA TRP A 83 -9.99 -15.35 -11.85
C TRP A 83 -9.77 -14.63 -10.50
N PRO A 84 -10.10 -15.26 -9.36
CA PRO A 84 -9.88 -14.66 -8.04
C PRO A 84 -8.40 -14.44 -7.79
N ALA A 85 -8.00 -13.21 -7.47
CA ALA A 85 -6.62 -12.85 -7.24
C ALA A 85 -6.46 -12.01 -5.96
N GLU A 86 -5.28 -12.07 -5.38
CA GLU A 86 -4.84 -11.16 -4.32
C GLU A 86 -4.12 -9.94 -4.91
N LEU A 87 -4.19 -8.81 -4.22
CA LEU A 87 -3.46 -7.59 -4.58
C LEU A 87 -2.94 -6.91 -3.32
N TYR A 88 -1.62 -6.74 -3.24
CA TYR A 88 -0.92 -5.99 -2.20
C TYR A 88 -0.38 -4.69 -2.80
N THR A 89 -0.93 -3.54 -2.43
CA THR A 89 -0.71 -2.27 -3.16
C THR A 89 -0.90 -1.06 -2.26
N GLY A 90 -0.25 0.06 -2.60
CA GLY A 90 -0.65 1.37 -2.11
C GLY A 90 -2.02 1.78 -2.67
N VAL A 91 -2.76 2.59 -1.92
CA VAL A 91 -4.02 3.20 -2.39
C VAL A 91 -3.85 4.72 -2.48
N PRO A 92 -4.27 5.38 -3.58
CA PRO A 92 -4.11 6.84 -3.73
C PRO A 92 -4.89 7.64 -2.68
N SER A 93 -6.05 7.12 -2.26
CA SER A 93 -6.86 7.74 -1.20
C SER A 93 -7.68 6.68 -0.47
N ARG A 94 -7.50 6.57 0.85
CA ARG A 94 -8.27 5.61 1.66
C ARG A 94 -9.78 5.87 1.63
N SER A 95 -10.20 7.13 1.52
CA SER A 95 -11.62 7.51 1.61
C SER A 95 -12.33 7.46 0.27
N PHE A 96 -11.64 7.82 -0.82
CA PHE A 96 -12.26 7.98 -2.13
C PHE A 96 -11.83 6.91 -3.15
N PHE A 97 -10.64 6.32 -2.97
CA PHE A 97 -10.06 5.35 -3.89
C PHE A 97 -9.30 4.23 -3.14
N PRO A 98 -9.98 3.41 -2.32
CA PRO A 98 -9.34 2.36 -1.52
C PRO A 98 -9.00 1.12 -2.37
N ARG A 99 -8.25 1.32 -3.46
CA ARG A 99 -7.91 0.27 -4.44
C ARG A 99 -6.61 0.61 -5.18
N GLY A 100 -5.93 -0.40 -5.69
CA GLY A 100 -4.70 -0.23 -6.46
C GLY A 100 -4.96 0.36 -7.84
N PHE A 101 -4.05 1.24 -8.27
CA PHE A 101 -4.00 1.77 -9.61
C PHE A 101 -2.58 1.57 -10.13
N LEU A 102 -2.45 0.91 -11.29
CA LEU A 102 -1.15 0.49 -11.80
C LEU A 102 -0.19 1.68 -12.03
N TRP A 103 -0.72 2.79 -12.53
CA TRP A 103 0.10 3.97 -12.82
C TRP A 103 0.48 4.74 -11.53
N ASP A 104 -0.45 4.96 -10.60
CA ASP A 104 -0.16 5.54 -9.28
C ASP A 104 0.87 4.71 -8.51
N GLU A 105 0.79 3.37 -8.60
CA GLU A 105 1.72 2.48 -7.91
C GLU A 105 3.16 2.70 -8.38
N GLY A 106 3.38 2.99 -9.67
CA GLY A 106 4.69 3.39 -10.17
C GLY A 106 5.27 4.61 -9.44
N PHE A 107 4.44 5.62 -9.16
CA PHE A 107 4.84 6.80 -8.39
C PHE A 107 5.04 6.50 -6.90
N HIS A 108 4.15 5.70 -6.29
CA HIS A 108 4.30 5.27 -4.90
C HIS A 108 5.65 4.59 -4.66
N GLN A 109 6.04 3.69 -5.59
CA GLN A 109 7.26 2.89 -5.44
C GLN A 109 8.55 3.70 -5.53
N LEU A 110 8.55 4.91 -6.10
CA LEU A 110 9.74 5.77 -6.08
C LEU A 110 10.18 6.10 -4.65
N LEU A 111 9.22 6.31 -3.74
CA LEU A 111 9.50 6.59 -2.33
C LEU A 111 9.63 5.32 -1.51
N VAL A 112 8.75 4.35 -1.72
CA VAL A 112 8.75 3.09 -0.96
C VAL A 112 10.03 2.29 -1.19
N ALA A 113 10.58 2.26 -2.41
CA ALA A 113 11.80 1.52 -2.71
C ALA A 113 13.03 2.07 -1.97
N HIS A 114 13.08 3.38 -1.70
CA HIS A 114 14.15 3.99 -0.92
C HIS A 114 14.05 3.61 0.56
N TRP A 115 12.82 3.45 1.06
CA TRP A 115 12.56 3.06 2.43
C TRP A 115 12.76 1.55 2.65
N ASP A 116 12.10 0.71 1.85
CA ASP A 116 12.08 -0.74 2.02
C ASP A 116 11.81 -1.48 0.71
N THR A 117 12.88 -2.02 0.12
CA THR A 117 12.79 -2.78 -1.14
C THR A 117 11.99 -4.08 -1.03
N SER A 118 11.77 -4.62 0.18
CA SER A 118 10.96 -5.84 0.34
C SER A 118 9.48 -5.56 0.08
N ILE A 119 9.01 -4.37 0.48
CA ILE A 119 7.65 -3.91 0.19
C ILE A 119 7.47 -3.74 -1.31
N THR A 120 8.40 -3.08 -1.99
CA THR A 120 8.37 -2.91 -3.46
C THR A 120 8.32 -4.23 -4.21
N LYS A 121 9.07 -5.24 -3.75
CA LYS A 121 9.04 -6.58 -4.36
C LYS A 121 7.69 -7.26 -4.16
N ALA A 122 7.10 -7.14 -2.97
CA ALA A 122 5.78 -7.70 -2.68
C ALA A 122 4.69 -7.02 -3.52
N THR A 123 4.71 -5.69 -3.64
CA THR A 123 3.72 -4.95 -4.45
C THR A 123 3.88 -5.22 -5.94
N SER A 124 5.12 -5.28 -6.45
CA SER A 124 5.37 -5.64 -7.85
C SER A 124 4.91 -7.06 -8.18
N SER A 125 5.17 -8.02 -7.29
CA SER A 125 4.76 -9.41 -7.50
C SER A 125 3.24 -9.57 -7.48
N SER A 126 2.53 -8.80 -6.65
CA SER A 126 1.07 -8.85 -6.57
C SER A 126 0.38 -8.24 -7.79
N HIS A 127 0.99 -7.24 -8.45
CA HIS A 127 0.48 -6.66 -9.70
C HIS A 127 0.75 -7.55 -10.93
N PHE A 128 1.76 -8.41 -10.86
CA PHE A 128 2.13 -9.33 -11.95
C PHE A 128 2.20 -10.79 -11.46
N PRO A 129 1.07 -11.37 -11.00
CA PRO A 129 1.05 -12.73 -10.51
C PRO A 129 1.30 -13.73 -11.66
N ILE A 130 2.17 -14.70 -11.42
CA ILE A 130 2.41 -15.85 -12.30
C ILE A 130 1.76 -17.07 -11.62
N PRO A 131 0.98 -17.92 -12.31
CA PRO A 131 0.61 -17.89 -13.73
C PRO A 131 -0.72 -17.14 -13.95
N SER A 132 -0.68 -15.88 -14.40
CA SER A 132 -1.89 -15.19 -14.87
C SER A 132 -2.21 -15.60 -16.33
N PRO A 133 -3.51 -15.69 -16.70
CA PRO A 133 -3.91 -15.80 -18.09
C PRO A 133 -3.32 -14.63 -18.92
N PRO A 134 -3.01 -14.82 -20.22
CA PRO A 134 -2.40 -13.79 -21.05
C PRO A 134 -3.23 -12.51 -21.05
N LEU A 135 -2.68 -11.45 -20.47
CA LEU A 135 -3.30 -10.14 -20.35
C LEU A 135 -3.31 -9.43 -21.70
N THR A 136 -4.40 -9.58 -22.45
CA THR A 136 -4.80 -8.59 -23.47
C THR A 136 -6.09 -7.92 -23.00
N LEU A 137 -6.07 -7.39 -21.78
CA LEU A 137 -7.29 -6.91 -21.12
C LEU A 137 -7.07 -5.51 -20.57
N TYR A 138 -7.93 -4.59 -21.02
CA TYR A 138 -8.15 -3.32 -20.35
C TYR A 138 -8.88 -3.65 -19.05
N SER A 139 -8.16 -3.67 -17.92
CA SER A 139 -8.80 -3.84 -16.62
C SER A 139 -9.72 -2.65 -16.38
N VAL A 140 -11.03 -2.90 -16.27
CA VAL A 140 -12.03 -1.89 -15.91
C VAL A 140 -12.38 -2.09 -14.44
N VAL A 141 -12.14 -1.08 -13.62
CA VAL A 141 -12.37 -1.18 -12.16
C VAL A 141 -13.72 -0.56 -11.82
N PHE A 142 -14.57 -1.33 -11.15
CA PHE A 142 -15.94 -0.95 -10.77
C PHE A 142 -15.95 -0.18 -9.43
N HIS A 143 -16.67 0.94 -9.36
CA HIS A 143 -16.99 1.60 -8.08
C HIS A 143 -18.39 2.22 -8.13
N ASN A 144 -19.27 1.85 -7.19
CA ASN A 144 -20.61 2.42 -7.01
C ASN A 144 -21.46 2.52 -8.30
N GLY A 145 -21.39 1.52 -9.19
CA GLY A 145 -22.19 1.53 -10.43
C GLY A 145 -21.66 2.43 -11.54
N HIS A 146 -20.46 3.01 -11.39
CA HIS A 146 -19.85 3.90 -12.37
C HIS A 146 -18.58 3.31 -13.00
N TRP A 147 -18.47 3.53 -14.32
CA TRP A 147 -17.37 3.09 -15.18
C TRP A 147 -16.22 4.10 -15.15
N PHE A 148 -14.99 3.61 -14.95
CA PHE A 148 -13.78 4.39 -15.22
C PHE A 148 -12.99 3.69 -16.34
N PRO A 149 -12.96 4.24 -17.56
CA PRO A 149 -12.05 3.75 -18.58
C PRO A 149 -10.61 4.12 -18.17
N LEU A 150 -9.73 3.12 -18.05
CA LEU A 150 -8.29 3.34 -18.13
C LEU A 150 -7.96 3.67 -19.59
N GLN A 151 -8.00 4.96 -19.93
CA GLN A 151 -7.36 5.45 -21.14
C GLN A 151 -5.85 5.46 -20.90
N LEU A 152 -5.12 4.64 -21.67
CA LEU A 152 -3.70 4.84 -21.92
C LEU A 152 -3.52 6.00 -22.90
#